data_AF-A0A2X0KRT7-F1
#
_entry.id   AF-A0A2X0KRT7-F1
#
_cell.length_a   1.000
_cell.length_b   1.000
_cell.length_c   1.000
_cell.angle_alpha   90.00
_cell.angle_beta   90.00
_cell.angle_gamma   90.00
#
_symmetry.space_group_name_H-M   'P 1'
#
loop_
_entity.id
_entity.type
_entity.pdbx_description
1 polymer ?
#
loop_
_entity_poly.entity_id
_entity_poly.type
_entity_poly.pdbx_seq_one_letter_code
_entity_poly.pdbx_strand_id
1 'polypeptide(L)'
;MGYVFYLAGAAVSWSSKRQTRVADSTTDAEYLALSHAGKEAIYLNQLLSELHVCPIAAAHIFTDNEAAAAVAHDPVRTSGTRHIRLREHFVRDMVNRGDISLSHVGTADMVADVFTKALGPKIFGTHCYALGLRTRHPRLKSTSRSRGGGCEESTLRSAQDLGARSEPGADLGARSEPGAPAQDLGARSEPGT
;
A
#
# COMPACT_ATOMS: atom_id res chain seq x y z
N MET A 1 9.47 0.29 10.32
CA MET A 1 8.83 1.43 9.62
C MET A 1 9.23 1.37 8.18
N GLY A 2 8.26 1.60 7.32
CA GLY A 2 8.54 1.78 5.91
C GLY A 2 7.70 2.89 5.33
N TYR A 3 8.19 3.45 4.24
CA TYR A 3 7.48 4.40 3.41
C TYR A 3 7.96 4.26 1.97
N VAL A 4 7.16 4.78 1.04
CA VAL A 4 7.56 5.03 -0.34
C VAL A 4 6.93 6.34 -0.79
N PHE A 5 7.73 7.16 -1.47
CA PHE A 5 7.31 8.37 -2.14
C PHE A 5 7.34 8.17 -3.65
N TYR A 6 6.29 8.65 -4.29
CA TYR A 6 6.15 8.62 -5.74
C TYR A 6 6.26 10.03 -6.30
N LEU A 7 6.96 10.17 -7.42
CA LEU A 7 6.99 11.38 -8.23
C LEU A 7 6.76 10.98 -9.69
N ALA A 8 5.81 11.63 -10.35
CA ALA A 8 5.42 11.33 -11.74
C ALA A 8 5.12 9.82 -11.99
N GLY A 9 4.51 9.15 -11.00
CA GLY A 9 4.15 7.72 -11.09
C GLY A 9 5.29 6.74 -10.85
N ALA A 10 6.50 7.21 -10.53
CA ALA A 10 7.66 6.37 -10.22
C ALA A 10 8.05 6.50 -8.75
N ALA A 11 8.47 5.40 -8.11
CA ALA A 11 9.02 5.43 -6.75
C ALA A 11 10.38 6.11 -6.77
N VAL A 12 10.53 7.22 -6.02
CA VAL A 12 11.77 8.03 -5.99
C VAL A 12 12.51 7.98 -4.67
N SER A 13 11.79 7.74 -3.56
CA SER A 13 12.39 7.53 -2.25
C SER A 13 11.61 6.46 -1.51
N TRP A 14 12.31 5.57 -0.82
CA TRP A 14 11.70 4.53 0.00
C TRP A 14 12.61 4.20 1.17
N SER A 15 12.02 3.67 2.23
CA SER A 15 12.77 3.18 3.38
C SER A 15 12.14 1.92 3.92
N SER A 16 12.99 0.98 4.34
CA SER A 16 12.62 -0.11 5.24
C SER A 16 13.62 -0.08 6.39
N LYS A 17 13.14 0.35 7.55
CA LYS A 17 13.99 0.52 8.73
C LYS A 17 13.35 -0.15 9.93
N ARG A 18 14.13 -1.02 10.60
CA ARG A 18 13.74 -1.55 11.90
C ARG A 18 13.62 -0.38 12.89
N GLN A 19 12.52 -0.36 13.64
CA GLN A 19 12.31 0.66 14.66
C GLN A 19 13.48 0.61 15.66
N THR A 20 14.07 1.76 15.95
CA THR A 20 15.19 1.83 16.92
C THR A 20 14.71 1.72 18.36
N ARG A 21 13.41 1.90 18.59
CA ARG A 21 12.75 1.80 19.89
C ARG A 21 11.61 0.79 19.78
N VAL A 22 11.30 0.15 20.90
CA VAL A 22 10.08 -0.65 21.04
C VAL A 22 8.92 0.33 21.06
N ALA A 23 7.95 0.13 20.17
CA ALA A 23 6.69 0.86 20.21
C ALA A 23 5.78 0.21 21.26
N ASP A 24 5.15 1.03 22.10
CA ASP A 24 4.27 0.55 23.17
C ASP A 24 2.90 0.09 22.62
N SER A 25 2.58 0.45 21.37
CA SER A 25 1.37 0.04 20.66
C SER A 25 1.57 0.09 19.13
N THR A 26 0.66 -0.53 18.40
CA THR A 26 0.59 -0.41 16.93
C THR A 26 0.40 1.04 16.50
N THR A 27 -0.43 1.80 17.21
CA THR A 27 -0.64 3.23 16.94
C THR A 27 0.64 4.06 17.13
N ASP A 28 1.45 3.80 18.16
CA ASP A 28 2.76 4.47 18.32
C ASP A 28 3.71 4.10 17.19
N ALA A 29 3.68 2.85 16.74
CA ALA A 29 4.46 2.44 15.59
C ALA A 29 4.05 3.23 14.33
N GLU A 30 2.75 3.38 14.07
CA GLU A 30 2.27 4.14 12.91
C GLU A 30 2.66 5.63 13.00
N TYR A 31 2.57 6.27 14.17
CA TYR A 31 3.03 7.65 14.32
C TYR A 31 4.52 7.83 14.11
N LEU A 32 5.32 6.86 14.54
CA LEU A 32 6.75 6.89 14.31
C LEU A 32 7.07 6.69 12.81
N ALA A 33 6.29 5.88 12.09
CA ALA A 33 6.40 5.78 10.63
C ALA A 33 6.00 7.10 9.94
N LEU A 34 4.86 7.69 10.31
CA LEU A 34 4.39 8.98 9.78
C LEU A 34 5.35 10.14 10.06
N SER A 35 5.91 10.21 11.27
CA SER A 35 6.91 11.22 11.60
C SER A 35 8.17 11.09 10.73
N HIS A 36 8.56 9.86 10.38
CA HIS A 36 9.71 9.61 9.51
C HIS A 36 9.37 9.96 8.05
N ALA A 37 8.20 9.56 7.57
CA ALA A 37 7.71 9.91 6.24
C ALA A 37 7.54 11.42 6.07
N GLY A 38 6.97 12.13 7.04
CA GLY A 38 6.80 13.59 6.96
C GLY A 38 8.12 14.35 6.90
N LYS A 39 9.17 13.89 7.59
CA LYS A 39 10.52 14.46 7.44
C LYS A 39 11.08 14.26 6.03
N GLU A 40 10.89 13.06 5.48
CA GLU A 40 11.30 12.78 4.11
C GLU A 40 10.52 13.63 3.10
N ALA A 41 9.22 13.83 3.32
CA ALA A 41 8.38 14.69 2.48
C ALA A 41 8.90 16.13 2.45
N ILE A 42 9.22 16.70 3.62
CA ILE A 42 9.83 18.03 3.73
C ILE A 42 11.17 18.08 2.99
N TYR A 43 12.01 17.07 3.19
CA TYR A 43 13.30 16.97 2.51
C TYR A 43 13.14 16.93 0.98
N LEU A 44 12.23 16.10 0.46
CA LEU A 44 11.96 16.01 -0.97
C LEU A 44 11.40 17.32 -1.52
N ASN A 45 10.52 18.00 -0.81
CA ASN A 45 10.01 19.31 -1.23
C ASN A 45 11.12 20.36 -1.29
N GLN A 46 12.04 20.36 -0.32
CA GLN A 46 13.21 21.26 -0.32
C GLN A 46 14.14 20.94 -1.49
N LEU A 47 14.45 19.66 -1.71
CA LEU A 47 15.29 19.20 -2.82
C LEU A 47 14.68 19.57 -4.18
N LEU A 48 13.38 19.37 -4.37
CA LEU A 48 12.68 19.74 -5.60
C LEU A 48 12.72 21.26 -5.81
N SER A 49 12.56 22.04 -4.75
CA SER A 49 12.65 23.50 -4.80
C SER A 49 14.04 23.97 -5.23
N GLU A 50 15.12 23.36 -4.72
CA GLU A 50 16.50 23.63 -5.15
C GLU A 50 16.74 23.26 -6.62
N LEU A 51 16.06 22.23 -7.12
CA LEU A 51 16.07 21.83 -8.53
C LEU A 51 15.13 22.68 -9.41
N HIS A 52 14.55 23.75 -8.87
CA HIS A 52 13.60 24.64 -9.55
C HIS A 52 12.31 23.91 -10.01
N VAL A 53 11.98 22.80 -9.36
CA VAL A 53 10.73 22.07 -9.52
C VAL A 53 9.85 22.42 -8.32
N CYS A 54 9.00 23.43 -8.46
CA CYS A 54 8.10 23.84 -7.38
C CYS A 54 6.91 22.87 -7.29
N PRO A 55 6.71 22.15 -6.17
CA PRO A 55 5.51 21.36 -5.96
C PRO A 55 4.27 22.27 -5.95
N ILE A 56 3.22 21.88 -6.68
CA ILE A 56 1.96 22.65 -6.77
C ILE A 56 1.11 22.47 -5.51
N ALA A 57 1.35 21.39 -4.75
CA ALA A 57 0.56 21.02 -3.58
C ALA A 57 1.44 20.38 -2.49
N ALA A 58 0.89 20.31 -1.28
CA ALA A 58 1.45 19.59 -0.15
C ALA A 58 1.75 18.12 -0.51
N ALA A 59 2.75 17.53 0.13
CA ALA A 59 3.03 16.11 -0.07
C ALA A 59 1.90 15.26 0.53
N HIS A 60 1.14 14.58 -0.32
CA HIS A 60 0.04 13.71 0.09
C HIS A 60 0.59 12.38 0.60
N ILE A 61 0.36 12.07 1.88
CA ILE A 61 0.77 10.84 2.54
C ILE A 61 -0.47 9.99 2.83
N PHE A 62 -0.39 8.69 2.50
CA PHE A 62 -1.41 7.70 2.81
C PHE A 62 -1.04 6.89 4.04
N THR A 63 -2.02 6.53 4.87
CA THR A 63 -1.85 5.65 6.04
C THR A 63 -2.99 4.63 6.13
N ASP A 64 -2.70 3.40 6.53
CA ASP A 64 -3.70 2.36 6.79
C ASP A 64 -4.32 2.45 8.20
N ASN A 65 -3.96 3.47 8.98
CA ASN A 65 -4.51 3.70 10.31
C ASN A 65 -5.44 4.92 10.31
N GLU A 66 -6.75 4.66 10.33
CA GLU A 66 -7.78 5.69 10.42
C GLU A 66 -7.61 6.62 11.62
N ALA A 67 -7.20 6.07 12.78
CA ALA A 67 -6.97 6.87 13.96
C ALA A 67 -5.80 7.84 13.78
N ALA A 68 -4.76 7.43 13.05
CA ALA A 68 -3.62 8.30 12.75
C ALA A 68 -4.01 9.42 11.77
N ALA A 69 -4.85 9.12 10.77
CA ALA A 69 -5.39 10.12 9.87
C ALA A 69 -6.31 11.12 10.61
N ALA A 70 -7.21 10.63 11.48
CA ALA A 70 -8.15 11.47 12.21
C ALA A 70 -7.46 12.43 13.20
N VAL A 71 -6.50 11.93 13.98
CA VAL A 71 -5.81 12.72 15.02
C VAL A 71 -4.86 13.79 14.43
N ALA A 72 -4.43 13.60 13.18
CA ALA A 72 -3.66 14.60 12.46
C ALA A 72 -4.52 15.81 12.07
N HIS A 73 -5.81 15.61 11.81
CA HIS A 73 -6.76 16.68 11.47
C HIS A 73 -7.44 17.27 12.71
N ASP A 74 -7.86 16.43 13.66
CA ASP A 74 -8.55 16.85 14.87
C ASP A 74 -7.76 16.49 16.14
N PRO A 75 -7.65 17.41 17.12
CA PRO A 75 -6.99 17.15 18.40
C PRO A 75 -7.88 16.27 19.30
N VAL A 76 -8.05 14.99 18.95
CA VAL A 76 -8.57 14.00 19.89
C VAL A 76 -7.52 13.82 20.99
N ARG A 77 -7.94 13.95 22.26
CA ARG A 77 -7.06 13.72 23.41
C ARG A 77 -6.70 12.23 23.51
N THR A 78 -5.68 11.82 22.78
CA THR A 78 -5.12 10.47 22.89
C THR A 78 -4.31 10.36 24.18
N SER A 79 -4.65 9.35 25.01
CA SER A 79 -3.85 9.00 26.18
C SER A 79 -2.55 8.32 25.74
N GLY A 80 -1.51 9.10 25.46
CA GLY A 80 -0.18 8.59 25.10
C GLY A 80 0.91 9.02 26.08
N THR A 81 2.04 8.30 26.07
CA THR A 81 3.28 8.70 26.74
C THR A 81 3.80 10.02 26.16
N ARG A 82 4.64 10.76 26.89
CA ARG A 82 5.17 12.06 26.45
C ARG A 82 5.78 12.03 25.04
N HIS A 83 6.46 10.93 24.68
CA HIS A 83 7.11 10.79 23.38
C HIS A 83 6.13 10.60 22.23
N ILE A 84 5.03 9.87 22.46
CA ILE A 84 3.96 9.68 21.49
C ILE A 84 3.33 11.04 21.19
N ARG A 85 2.97 11.79 22.23
CA ARG A 85 2.38 13.13 22.10
C ARG A 85 3.27 14.08 21.31
N LEU A 86 4.59 14.04 21.50
CA LEU A 86 5.50 14.89 20.75
C LEU A 86 5.51 14.55 19.24
N ARG A 87 5.39 13.27 18.87
CA ARG A 87 5.31 12.85 17.47
C ARG A 87 3.96 13.19 16.84
N GLU A 88 2.87 12.97 17.58
CA GLU A 88 1.54 13.39 17.17
C GLU A 88 1.51 14.90 16.91
N HIS A 89 2.07 15.69 17.83
CA HIS A 89 2.23 17.13 17.64
C HIS A 89 3.07 17.47 16.42
N PHE A 90 4.21 16.82 16.23
CA PHE A 90 5.06 17.06 15.07
C PHE A 90 4.34 16.77 13.74
N VAL A 91 3.62 15.65 13.64
CA VAL A 91 2.85 15.30 12.45
C VAL A 91 1.73 16.31 12.20
N ARG A 92 1.01 16.69 13.25
CA ARG A 92 -0.04 17.71 13.18
C ARG A 92 0.51 19.07 12.75
N ASP A 93 1.65 19.48 13.28
CA ASP A 93 2.28 20.75 12.92
C ASP A 93 2.65 20.78 11.43
N MET A 94 3.12 19.67 10.86
CA MET A 94 3.39 19.57 9.41
C MET A 94 2.10 19.67 8.58
N VAL A 95 1.01 19.04 9.03
CA VAL A 95 -0.30 19.14 8.36
C VAL A 95 -0.84 20.57 8.42
N ASN A 96 -0.80 21.19 9.60
CA ASN A 96 -1.28 22.55 9.82
C ASN A 96 -0.50 23.61 9.05
N ARG A 97 0.80 23.38 8.82
CA ARG A 97 1.64 24.24 7.96
C ARG A 97 1.34 24.06 6.47
N GLY A 98 0.64 22.99 6.10
CA GLY A 98 0.42 22.62 4.70
C GLY A 98 1.63 21.98 4.05
N ASP A 99 2.63 21.52 4.82
CA ASP A 99 3.80 20.83 4.28
C ASP A 99 3.40 19.43 3.73
N ILE A 100 2.50 18.77 4.47
CA ILE A 100 1.96 17.45 4.14
C ILE A 100 0.44 17.45 4.27
N SER A 101 -0.21 16.50 3.62
CA SER A 101 -1.61 16.17 3.89
C SER A 101 -1.77 14.66 4.10
N LEU A 102 -2.74 14.27 4.90
CA LEU A 102 -2.93 12.86 5.30
C LEU A 102 -4.32 12.36 4.90
N SER A 103 -4.34 11.15 4.36
CA SER A 103 -5.56 10.42 4.01
C SER A 103 -5.43 8.93 4.33
N HIS A 104 -6.57 8.30 4.65
CA HIS A 104 -6.60 6.88 4.92
C HIS A 104 -6.67 6.07 3.61
N VAL A 105 -6.00 4.91 3.59
CA VAL A 105 -6.09 3.92 2.52
C VAL A 105 -6.26 2.52 3.14
N GLY A 106 -7.00 1.64 2.49
CA GLY A 106 -7.15 0.26 3.00
C GLY A 106 -5.80 -0.47 3.08
N THR A 107 -5.63 -1.32 4.10
CA THR A 107 -4.39 -2.09 4.31
C THR A 107 -3.96 -2.90 3.08
N ALA A 108 -4.91 -3.44 2.31
CA ALA A 108 -4.61 -4.21 1.10
C ALA A 108 -3.96 -3.39 -0.03
N ASP A 109 -4.18 -2.07 -0.02
CA ASP A 109 -3.67 -1.13 -1.02
C ASP A 109 -2.43 -0.36 -0.50
N MET A 110 -2.04 -0.56 0.76
CA MET A 110 -0.92 0.14 1.37
C MET A 110 0.43 -0.44 0.91
N VAL A 111 0.97 0.05 -0.20
CA VAL A 111 2.24 -0.43 -0.80
C VAL A 111 3.43 -0.46 0.18
N ALA A 112 3.44 0.43 1.17
CA ALA A 112 4.49 0.48 2.20
C ALA A 112 4.54 -0.78 3.08
N ASP A 113 3.48 -1.60 3.08
CA ASP A 113 3.44 -2.88 3.80
C ASP A 113 4.49 -3.87 3.33
N VAL A 114 4.96 -3.77 2.09
CA VAL A 114 6.10 -4.56 1.58
C VAL A 114 7.34 -4.39 2.46
N PHE A 115 7.50 -3.23 3.09
CA PHE A 115 8.68 -2.91 3.89
C PHE A 115 8.57 -3.31 5.35
N THR A 116 7.37 -3.67 5.82
CA THR A 116 7.07 -3.87 7.25
C THR A 116 6.44 -5.21 7.56
N LYS A 117 5.77 -5.84 6.60
CA LYS A 117 4.97 -7.07 6.79
C LYS A 117 5.46 -8.19 5.88
N ALA A 118 5.31 -9.44 6.34
CA ALA A 118 5.48 -10.62 5.50
C ALA A 118 4.19 -10.85 4.72
N LEU A 119 4.15 -10.41 3.46
CA LEU A 119 2.95 -10.45 2.62
C LEU A 119 2.83 -11.77 1.85
N GLY A 120 1.59 -12.19 1.60
CA GLY A 120 1.31 -13.32 0.72
C GLY A 120 1.73 -13.04 -0.74
N PRO A 121 2.04 -14.06 -1.56
CA PRO A 121 2.63 -13.88 -2.89
C PRO A 121 1.84 -12.97 -3.82
N LYS A 122 0.50 -13.00 -3.74
CA LYS A 122 -0.39 -12.18 -4.57
C LYS A 122 -0.25 -10.70 -4.27
N ILE A 123 -0.41 -10.31 -3.00
CA ILE A 123 -0.34 -8.91 -2.55
C ILE A 123 1.08 -8.37 -2.73
N PHE A 124 2.08 -9.20 -2.39
CA PHE A 124 3.49 -8.87 -2.62
C PHE A 124 3.76 -8.56 -4.11
N GLY A 125 3.25 -9.39 -5.03
CA GLY A 125 3.38 -9.15 -6.47
C GLY A 125 2.74 -7.83 -6.93
N THR A 126 1.53 -7.53 -6.44
CA THR A 126 0.85 -6.27 -6.74
C THR A 126 1.66 -5.06 -6.28
N HIS A 127 2.18 -5.09 -5.05
CA HIS A 127 2.97 -3.99 -4.53
C HIS A 127 4.34 -3.87 -5.18
N CYS A 128 5.01 -4.98 -5.54
CA CYS A 128 6.22 -4.93 -6.35
C CYS A 128 5.96 -4.25 -7.70
N TYR A 129 4.84 -4.55 -8.35
CA TYR A 129 4.44 -3.88 -9.58
C TYR A 129 4.21 -2.37 -9.35
N ALA A 130 3.53 -2.00 -8.27
CA ALA A 130 3.32 -0.60 -7.89
C ALA A 130 4.64 0.15 -7.63
N LEU A 131 5.65 -0.52 -7.07
CA LEU A 131 7.01 0.01 -6.90
C LEU A 131 7.79 0.13 -8.21
N GLY A 132 7.24 -0.30 -9.35
CA GLY A 132 7.95 -0.35 -10.63
C GLY A 132 8.97 -1.49 -10.73
N LEU A 133 8.96 -2.44 -9.79
CA LEU A 133 9.85 -3.60 -9.81
C LEU A 133 9.35 -4.60 -10.84
N ARG A 134 10.04 -4.68 -11.98
CA ARG A 134 9.80 -5.75 -12.96
C ARG A 134 10.32 -7.07 -12.40
N THR A 135 9.42 -7.98 -12.08
CA THR A 135 9.78 -9.36 -11.79
C THR A 135 10.25 -10.03 -13.09
N ARG A 136 11.57 -10.22 -13.16
CA ARG A 136 12.40 -11.00 -14.11
C ARG A 136 13.23 -10.18 -15.12
N HIS A 137 14.54 -10.30 -14.98
CA HIS A 137 15.46 -10.33 -16.13
C HIS A 137 15.55 -11.79 -16.65
N PRO A 138 15.39 -12.08 -17.96
CA PRO A 138 15.36 -13.44 -18.50
C PRO A 138 16.63 -14.30 -18.28
N ARG A 139 17.74 -13.71 -17.79
CA ARG A 139 19.06 -14.40 -17.78
C ARG A 139 19.50 -15.00 -16.45
N LEU A 140 18.76 -14.84 -15.35
CA LEU A 140 19.08 -15.55 -14.11
C LEU A 140 18.32 -16.87 -14.08
N LYS A 141 18.72 -17.81 -14.95
CA LYS A 141 18.48 -19.23 -14.68
C LYS A 141 19.35 -19.57 -13.47
N SER A 142 18.74 -19.87 -12.33
CA SER A 142 19.47 -20.56 -11.28
C SER A 142 19.98 -21.86 -11.89
N THR A 143 21.30 -22.00 -11.99
CA THR A 143 21.91 -23.27 -12.31
C THR A 143 21.72 -24.17 -11.10
N SER A 144 20.58 -24.86 -11.00
CA SER A 144 20.54 -26.08 -10.23
C SER A 144 21.47 -27.06 -10.94
N ARG A 145 22.69 -27.18 -10.42
CA ARG A 145 23.55 -28.33 -10.72
C ARG A 145 22.81 -29.56 -10.20
N SER A 146 22.02 -30.19 -11.07
CA SER A 146 21.70 -31.61 -10.97
C SER A 146 23.02 -32.35 -11.04
N ARG A 147 23.56 -32.74 -9.87
CA ARG A 147 24.52 -33.83 -9.78
C ARG A 147 23.67 -35.10 -9.80
N GLY A 148 23.49 -35.63 -11.01
CA GLY A 148 23.13 -37.03 -11.19
C GLY A 148 24.24 -37.90 -10.60
N GLY A 149 23.86 -38.73 -9.63
CA GLY A 149 24.61 -39.88 -9.18
C GLY A 149 23.62 -41.03 -9.10
N GLY A 150 23.66 -41.92 -10.08
CA GLY A 150 22.83 -43.11 -10.10
C GLY A 150 23.30 -44.13 -9.06
N CYS A 151 22.34 -44.84 -8.48
CA CYS A 151 22.54 -46.19 -7.99
C CYS A 151 21.18 -46.90 -8.10
N GLU A 152 21.12 -47.93 -8.92
CA GLU A 152 19.96 -48.81 -9.04
C GLU A 152 19.84 -49.67 -7.78
N GLU A 153 18.63 -49.82 -7.24
CA GLU A 153 18.20 -51.12 -6.72
C GLU A 153 16.68 -51.25 -6.77
N SER A 154 16.26 -52.38 -7.32
CA SER A 154 14.92 -52.84 -7.62
C SER A 154 14.07 -53.17 -6.39
N THR A 155 12.76 -52.87 -6.41
CA THR A 155 11.70 -53.77 -5.90
C THR A 155 10.33 -53.41 -6.52
N LEU A 156 9.95 -54.23 -7.50
CA LEU A 156 8.63 -54.84 -7.80
C LEU A 156 7.29 -54.18 -7.39
N ARG A 157 6.44 -54.08 -8.45
CA ARG A 157 4.98 -54.42 -8.56
C ARG A 157 3.95 -53.43 -7.99
N SER A 158 3.17 -52.75 -8.85
CA SER A 158 1.85 -53.13 -9.46
C SER A 158 0.77 -52.21 -8.83
N ALA A 159 -0.28 -51.67 -9.44
CA ALA A 159 -1.03 -51.85 -10.68
C ALA A 159 -1.70 -50.49 -11.03
N GLN A 160 -1.73 -50.07 -12.29
CA GLN A 160 -2.96 -49.89 -13.09
C GLN A 160 -4.23 -49.48 -12.32
N ASP A 161 -4.77 -48.29 -12.61
CA ASP A 161 -6.09 -48.22 -13.26
C ASP A 161 -6.28 -46.92 -14.05
N LEU A 162 -7.03 -47.05 -15.14
CA LEU A 162 -7.26 -46.11 -16.24
C LEU A 162 -8.48 -45.23 -15.99
N GLY A 163 -8.39 -43.97 -16.44
CA GLY A 163 -9.39 -43.28 -17.27
C GLY A 163 -10.79 -42.97 -16.72
N ALA A 164 -11.19 -41.70 -16.80
CA ALA A 164 -12.42 -41.30 -17.50
C ALA A 164 -12.55 -39.76 -17.59
N ARG A 165 -12.74 -39.29 -18.82
CA ARG A 165 -13.34 -38.00 -19.17
C ARG A 165 -14.82 -37.99 -18.77
N SER A 166 -15.32 -36.83 -18.35
CA SER A 166 -16.62 -36.32 -18.81
C SER A 166 -16.86 -34.87 -18.35
N GLU A 167 -16.95 -33.97 -19.32
CA GLU A 167 -17.66 -32.69 -19.24
C GLU A 167 -19.16 -32.95 -19.02
N PRO A 168 -19.90 -31.95 -18.53
CA PRO A 168 -21.07 -31.53 -19.29
C PRO A 168 -21.19 -30.00 -19.40
N GLY A 169 -21.47 -29.55 -20.62
CA GLY A 169 -22.03 -28.23 -20.88
C GLY A 169 -23.55 -28.21 -20.75
N ALA A 170 -24.08 -27.04 -20.38
CA ALA A 170 -25.41 -26.49 -20.64
C ALA A 170 -25.29 -25.00 -20.29
N ASP A 171 -25.20 -24.07 -21.24
CA ASP A 171 -26.21 -23.55 -22.18
C ASP A 171 -27.31 -22.69 -21.53
N LEU A 172 -27.61 -21.58 -22.23
CA LEU A 172 -28.72 -20.62 -22.09
C LEU A 172 -28.65 -19.70 -20.84
N GLY A 173 -28.56 -18.38 -20.93
CA GLY A 173 -29.02 -17.47 -21.98
C GLY A 173 -30.08 -16.53 -21.38
N ALA A 174 -29.71 -15.28 -21.08
CA ALA A 174 -30.67 -14.18 -20.98
C ALA A 174 -29.93 -12.82 -21.05
N ARG A 175 -30.02 -12.20 -22.22
CA ARG A 175 -29.88 -10.75 -22.41
C ARG A 175 -30.98 -10.03 -21.63
N SER A 176 -30.67 -8.88 -21.04
CA SER A 176 -31.49 -7.65 -21.05
C SER A 176 -30.75 -6.50 -20.33
N GLU A 177 -30.13 -5.61 -21.10
CA GLU A 177 -29.96 -4.19 -20.78
C GLU A 177 -31.07 -3.43 -21.57
N PRO A 178 -31.34 -2.13 -21.37
CA PRO A 178 -31.13 -1.24 -20.22
C PRO A 178 -32.45 -0.52 -19.83
N GLY A 179 -32.50 0.18 -18.69
CA GLY A 179 -33.70 0.94 -18.29
C GLY A 179 -33.47 2.02 -17.24
N ALA A 180 -32.95 3.17 -17.67
CA ALA A 180 -33.22 4.48 -17.06
C ALA A 180 -34.00 5.29 -18.13
N PRO A 181 -35.03 6.08 -17.79
CA PRO A 181 -34.83 7.35 -17.07
C PRO A 181 -36.00 7.81 -16.18
N ALA A 182 -35.72 8.66 -15.20
CA ALA A 182 -36.66 9.68 -14.74
C ALA A 182 -35.87 10.87 -14.17
N GLN A 183 -35.83 11.94 -14.95
CA GLN A 183 -35.47 13.28 -14.49
C GLN A 183 -36.68 13.84 -13.74
N ASP A 184 -36.49 14.33 -12.53
CA ASP A 184 -37.44 15.24 -11.89
C ASP A 184 -36.84 16.64 -11.88
N LEU A 185 -37.62 17.57 -12.42
CA LEU A 185 -37.33 18.98 -12.67
C LEU A 185 -38.27 19.79 -11.78
N GLY A 186 -37.71 20.66 -10.94
CA GLY A 186 -38.44 21.75 -10.27
C GLY A 186 -38.45 21.58 -8.75
N ALA A 187 -38.17 22.58 -7.92
CA ALA A 187 -38.37 24.00 -8.11
C ALA A 187 -37.33 24.85 -7.35
N ARG A 188 -36.98 25.97 -7.98
CA ARG A 188 -36.32 27.15 -7.40
C ARG A 188 -37.40 28.11 -6.91
N SER A 189 -37.24 28.67 -5.71
CA SER A 189 -37.68 30.03 -5.29
C SER A 189 -37.42 30.19 -3.78
N GLU A 190 -36.26 30.72 -3.36
CA GLU A 190 -35.98 32.13 -2.96
C GLU A 190 -36.13 32.38 -1.44
N PRO A 191 -35.39 33.36 -0.85
CA PRO A 191 -35.09 33.44 0.58
C PRO A 191 -35.97 34.43 1.35
N GLY A 192 -35.99 34.33 2.69
CA GLY A 192 -36.69 35.27 3.55
C GLY A 192 -36.04 35.46 4.92
N THR A 193 -35.42 36.64 5.07
CA THR A 193 -35.05 37.39 6.30
C THR A 193 -34.05 36.80 7.30
#